data_AF-A0A7X8U5A9-F1
#
_entry.id   AF-A0A7X8U5A9-F1
#
_cell.length_a   1.000
_cell.length_b   1.000
_cell.length_c   1.000
_cell.angle_alpha   90.00
_cell.angle_beta   90.00
_cell.angle_gamma   90.00
#
_symmetry.space_group_name_H-M   'P 1'
#
loop_
_entity.id
_entity.type
_entity.pdbx_description
1 polymer ?
#
loop_
_entity_poly.entity_id
_entity_poly.type
_entity_poly.pdbx_seq_one_letter_code
_entity_poly.pdbx_strand_id
1 'polypeptide(L)'
;MNLAKVSANGQVTVPIEIRRKLMLKEGDKIIFIERENGEIVINNASATAILKAQKAFEGVADTAGIQDEDQIQTFVDEVRYRKNPKP
;
A
#
# COMPACT_ATOMS: atom_id res chain seq x y z
N MET A 1 15.20 -12.46 18.54
CA MET A 1 15.20 -10.98 18.64
C MET A 1 16.25 -10.47 17.66
N ASN A 2 15.89 -9.54 16.76
CA ASN A 2 16.83 -8.98 15.79
C ASN A 2 17.34 -7.64 16.34
N LEU A 3 18.62 -7.56 16.68
CA LEU A 3 19.27 -6.32 17.14
C LEU A 3 19.96 -5.64 15.96
N ALA A 4 19.81 -4.32 15.84
CA ALA A 4 20.53 -3.52 14.85
C ALA A 4 21.27 -2.40 15.57
N LYS A 5 22.49 -2.12 15.13
CA LYS A 5 23.31 -1.02 15.65
C LYS A 5 23.07 0.23 14.81
N VAL A 6 23.02 1.39 15.46
CA VAL A 6 23.07 2.69 14.79
C VAL A 6 24.53 2.97 14.38
N SER A 7 24.77 3.22 13.10
CA SER A 7 26.09 3.60 12.60
C SER A 7 26.45 5.03 13.04
N ALA A 8 27.72 5.41 12.87
CA ALA A 8 28.20 6.74 13.25
C ALA A 8 27.50 7.89 12.52
N ASN A 9 26.97 7.63 11.32
CA ASN A 9 26.18 8.59 10.53
C ASN A 9 24.67 8.49 10.80
N GLY A 10 24.24 7.80 11.87
CA GLY A 10 22.84 7.73 12.29
C GLY A 10 21.96 6.75 11.50
N GLN A 11 22.53 5.90 10.63
CA GLN A 11 21.77 4.91 9.87
C GLN A 11 21.55 3.63 10.68
N VAL A 12 20.39 3.00 10.48
CA VAL A 12 20.07 1.67 11.00
C VAL A 12 19.86 0.73 9.83
N THR A 13 20.66 -0.34 9.76
CA THR A 13 20.48 -1.35 8.72
C THR A 13 19.37 -2.30 9.12
N VAL A 14 18.36 -2.45 8.25
CA VAL A 14 17.30 -3.46 8.44
C VAL A 14 17.88 -4.84 8.12
N PRO A 15 17.93 -5.78 9.10
CA PRO A 15 18.45 -7.13 8.87
C PRO A 15 17.69 -7.87 7.77
N ILE A 16 18.37 -8.77 7.04
CA ILE A 16 17.80 -9.45 5.87
C ILE A 16 16.47 -10.15 6.16
N GLU A 17 16.32 -10.79 7.31
CA GLU A 17 15.09 -11.47 7.70
C GLU A 17 13.91 -10.50 7.85
N ILE A 18 14.16 -9.32 8.43
CA ILE A 18 13.14 -8.28 8.60
C ILE A 18 12.79 -7.67 7.24
N ARG A 19 13.77 -7.44 6.35
CA ARG A 19 13.49 -6.96 4.99
C ARG A 19 12.56 -7.90 4.23
N ARG A 20 12.77 -9.22 4.34
CA ARG A 20 11.91 -10.22 3.70
C ARG A 20 10.49 -10.18 4.26
N LYS A 21 10.33 -10.10 5.59
CA LYS A 21 9.01 -10.02 6.23
C LYS A 21 8.23 -8.75 5.86
N LEU A 22 8.94 -7.63 5.72
CA LEU A 22 8.36 -6.35 5.30
C LEU A 22 8.29 -6.21 3.76
N MET A 23 8.72 -7.23 3.01
CA MET A 23 8.81 -7.24 1.55
C MET A 23 9.53 -6.00 0.98
N LEU A 24 10.59 -5.55 1.66
CA LEU A 24 11.35 -4.37 1.27
C LEU A 24 12.34 -4.68 0.15
N LYS A 25 12.37 -3.80 -0.86
CA LYS A 25 13.33 -3.75 -1.95
C LYS A 25 14.15 -2.45 -1.87
N GLU A 26 15.22 -2.38 -2.67
CA GLU A 26 15.98 -1.14 -2.81
C GLU A 26 15.06 -0.01 -3.32
N GLY A 27 15.14 1.16 -2.69
CA GLY A 27 14.30 2.32 -2.99
C GLY A 27 12.94 2.33 -2.28
N ASP A 28 12.52 1.24 -1.62
CA ASP A 28 11.28 1.23 -0.85
C ASP A 28 11.35 2.17 0.35
N LYS A 29 10.22 2.81 0.63
CA LYS A 29 10.05 3.70 1.79
C LYS A 29 9.44 2.94 2.96
N ILE A 30 10.01 3.15 4.14
CA ILE A 30 9.50 2.65 5.42
C ILE A 30 8.78 3.81 6.12
N ILE A 31 7.60 3.55 6.66
CA ILE A 31 6.90 4.49 7.53
C ILE A 31 7.10 4.10 8.99
N PHE A 32 7.38 5.09 9.84
CA PHE A 32 7.42 4.95 11.29
C PHE A 32 6.09 5.44 11.84
N ILE A 33 5.44 4.62 12.67
CA ILE A 33 4.15 4.92 13.28
C ILE A 33 4.31 4.79 14.77
N GLU A 34 3.94 5.83 15.50
CA GLU A 34 3.83 5.80 16.95
C GLU A 34 2.44 5.31 17.33
N ARG A 35 2.38 4.24 18.13
CA ARG A 35 1.14 3.74 18.72
C ARG A 35 0.82 4.51 20.00
N GLU A 36 -0.42 4.41 20.46
CA GLU A 36 -0.89 5.08 21.68
C GLU A 36 -0.10 4.71 22.95
N ASN A 37 0.52 3.51 22.97
CA ASN A 37 1.38 3.05 24.06
C ASN A 37 2.84 3.54 23.95
N GLY A 38 3.16 4.39 22.97
CA GLY A 38 4.51 4.90 22.72
C GLY A 38 5.43 3.97 21.93
N GLU A 39 4.93 2.81 21.46
CA GLU A 39 5.72 1.92 20.60
C GLU A 39 5.88 2.52 19.20
N ILE A 40 7.12 2.58 18.71
CA ILE A 40 7.40 2.88 17.30
C ILE A 40 7.40 1.59 16.49
N VAL A 41 6.48 1.48 15.54
CA VAL A 41 6.42 0.37 14.58
C VAL A 41 6.80 0.82 13.18
N ILE A 42 7.40 -0.08 12.42
CA ILE A 42 7.80 0.14 11.03
C ILE A 42 6.96 -0.68 10.08
N ASN A 43 6.43 -0.04 9.03
CA ASN A 43 5.68 -0.69 7.98
C ASN A 43 6.25 -0.34 6.59
N ASN A 44 6.01 -1.21 5.62
CA ASN A 44 6.23 -0.89 4.20
C ASN A 44 5.15 0.10 3.75
N ALA A 45 5.56 1.30 3.33
CA ALA A 45 4.64 2.38 2.99
C ALA A 45 3.77 2.03 1.75
N SER A 46 4.37 1.42 0.73
CA SER A 46 3.70 1.02 -0.51
C SER A 46 2.64 -0.06 -0.24
N ALA A 47 3.01 -1.11 0.50
CA ALA A 47 2.08 -2.16 0.89
C ALA A 47 0.93 -1.60 1.76
N THR A 48 1.24 -0.67 2.65
CA THR A 48 0.24 -0.01 3.50
C THR A 48 -0.75 0.81 2.66
N ALA A 49 -0.28 1.54 1.66
CA ALA A 49 -1.13 2.33 0.77
C ALA A 49 -2.07 1.43 -0.04
N ILE A 50 -1.57 0.32 -0.59
CA ILE A 50 -2.38 -0.66 -1.33
C ILE A 50 -3.44 -1.28 -0.42
N LEU A 51 -3.07 -1.71 0.79
CA LEU A 51 -4.02 -2.28 1.76
C LEU A 51 -5.11 -1.27 2.15
N LYS A 52 -4.75 0.01 2.34
CA LYS A 52 -5.73 1.08 2.61
C LYS A 52 -6.68 1.28 1.43
N ALA A 53 -6.16 1.29 0.21
CA ALA A 53 -6.99 1.38 -0.99
C ALA A 53 -7.93 0.18 -1.08
N GLN A 54 -7.44 -1.05 -0.93
CA GLN A 54 -8.25 -2.28 -0.94
C GLN A 54 -9.39 -2.22 0.09
N LYS A 55 -9.10 -1.80 1.33
CA LYS A 55 -10.15 -1.61 2.36
C LYS A 55 -11.17 -0.54 1.98
N ALA A 56 -10.73 0.56 1.38
CA ALA A 56 -11.64 1.62 0.94
C ALA A 56 -12.54 1.17 -0.22
N PHE A 57 -12.12 0.16 -0.99
CA PHE A 57 -12.89 -0.43 -2.10
C PHE A 57 -13.73 -1.66 -1.70
N GLU A 58 -13.73 -2.05 -0.43
CA GLU A 58 -14.53 -3.17 0.07
C GLU A 58 -16.04 -2.89 -0.12
N GLY A 59 -16.78 -3.83 -0.74
CA GLY A 59 -18.21 -3.68 -1.04
C GLY A 59 -18.56 -2.69 -2.17
N VAL A 60 -17.55 -2.08 -2.81
CA VAL A 60 -17.79 -1.13 -3.91
C VAL A 60 -18.34 -1.83 -5.15
N ALA A 61 -17.90 -3.07 -5.42
CA ALA A 61 -18.43 -3.86 -6.54
C ALA A 61 -19.94 -4.10 -6.40
N ASP A 62 -20.39 -4.51 -5.21
CA ASP A 62 -21.82 -4.71 -4.92
C ASP A 62 -22.61 -3.41 -5.06
N THR A 63 -22.07 -2.30 -4.53
CA THR A 63 -22.68 -0.97 -4.64
C THR A 63 -22.76 -0.48 -6.09
N ALA A 64 -21.77 -0.82 -6.90
CA ALA A 64 -21.72 -0.49 -8.32
C ALA A 64 -22.52 -1.47 -9.20
N GLY A 65 -23.10 -2.52 -8.62
CA GLY A 65 -23.83 -3.56 -9.35
C GLY A 65 -22.95 -4.43 -10.26
N ILE A 66 -21.66 -4.55 -9.95
CA ILE A 66 -20.67 -5.32 -10.71
C ILE A 66 -20.54 -6.71 -10.09
N GLN A 67 -20.87 -7.74 -10.88
CA GLN A 67 -20.93 -9.15 -10.48
C GLN A 67 -19.99 -10.04 -11.31
N ASP A 68 -19.53 -9.58 -12.47
CA ASP A 68 -18.68 -10.35 -13.39
C ASP A 68 -17.60 -9.51 -14.08
N GLU A 69 -16.70 -10.19 -14.81
CA GLU A 69 -15.57 -9.58 -15.52
C GLU A 69 -16.01 -8.72 -16.71
N ASP A 70 -17.11 -9.06 -17.38
CA ASP A 70 -17.62 -8.31 -18.54
C ASP A 70 -18.14 -6.93 -18.09
N GLN A 71 -18.78 -6.87 -16.93
CA GLN A 71 -19.21 -5.63 -16.29
C GLN A 71 -18.03 -4.77 -15.84
N ILE A 72 -16.95 -5.38 -15.34
CA ILE A 72 -15.70 -4.67 -15.03
C ILE A 72 -15.12 -4.05 -16.31
N GLN A 73 -15.04 -4.82 -17.39
CA GLN A 73 -14.51 -4.34 -18.66
C GLN A 73 -15.32 -3.14 -19.19
N THR A 74 -16.65 -3.24 -19.13
CA THR A 74 -17.57 -2.16 -19.50
C THR A 74 -17.33 -0.90 -18.66
N PHE A 75 -17.22 -1.04 -17.34
CA PHE A 75 -16.94 0.08 -16.44
C PHE A 75 -15.58 0.75 -16.74
N VAL A 76 -14.53 -0.05 -16.97
CA VAL A 76 -13.21 0.47 -17.33
C VAL A 76 -13.25 1.22 -18.66
N ASP A 77 -13.97 0.69 -19.64
CA ASP A 77 -14.11 1.33 -20.95
C ASP A 77 -14.89 2.65 -20.84
N GLU A 78 -15.93 2.73 -20.02
CA GLU A 78 -16.62 3.99 -19.73
C GLU A 78 -15.70 5.02 -19.09
N VAL A 79 -14.91 4.63 -18.08
CA VAL A 79 -13.98 5.56 -17.39
C VAL A 79 -12.84 5.99 -18.30
N ARG A 80 -12.28 5.07 -19.09
CA ARG A 80 -11.12 5.31 -19.96
C ARG A 80 -11.48 6.05 -21.24
N TYR A 81 -12.66 5.80 -21.80
CA TYR A 81 -13.09 6.33 -23.10
C TYR A 81 -14.28 7.27 -23.03
N ARG A 82 -14.78 7.67 -21.85
CA ARG A 82 -15.69 8.83 -21.74
C ARG A 82 -15.04 10.03 -22.41
N LYS A 83 -15.46 10.27 -23.66
CA LYS A 83 -15.23 11.52 -24.37
C LYS A 83 -15.85 12.60 -23.50
N ASN A 84 -15.05 13.59 -23.09
CA ASN A 84 -15.57 14.94 -22.95
C ASN A 84 -16.32 15.25 -24.26
N PRO A 85 -17.65 15.42 -24.28
CA PRO A 85 -18.23 16.24 -25.33
C PRO A 85 -17.69 17.63 -25.04
N LYS A 86 -16.58 18.00 -25.68
CA LYS A 86 -16.14 19.40 -25.71
C LYS A 86 -17.32 20.19 -26.34
N PRO A 87 -17.71 21.33 -25.74
CA PRO A 87 -18.72 22.19 -26.32
C PRO A 87 -18.31 22.69 -27.71
#